data_AF-A0A961DJH6-F1
#
_entry.id   AF-A0A961DJH6-F1
#
_cell.length_a   1.000
_cell.length_b   1.000
_cell.length_c   1.000
_cell.angle_alpha   90.00
_cell.angle_beta   90.00
_cell.angle_gamma   90.00
#
_symmetry.space_group_name_H-M   'P 1'
#
loop_
_entity.id
_entity.type
_entity.pdbx_description
1 polymer ?
#
loop_
_entity_poly.entity_id
_entity_poly.type
_entity_poly.pdbx_seq_one_letter_code
_entity_poly.pdbx_strand_id
1 'polypeptide(L)'
;TLPDFGNFCMDWSRQAEPDAWYDRYKGVEEMMPFAKAVSAKSHQFDGDGHEVRTDYERMLRIVLDAGYHGYVGIEYEGNEHSEHEGIVATKRLLESVREQIAG
;
A
#
# COMPACT_ATOMS: atom_id res chain seq x y z
N THR A 1 11.81 -10.71 2.11
CA THR A 1 10.93 -9.82 2.89
C THR A 1 9.53 -9.85 2.30
N LEU A 2 8.58 -9.28 3.04
CA LEU A 2 7.22 -9.00 2.59
C LEU A 2 7.00 -7.50 2.84
N PRO A 3 7.32 -6.62 1.87
CA PRO A 3 7.10 -5.18 2.02
C PRO A 3 5.61 -4.90 2.18
N ASP A 4 5.28 -4.08 3.17
CA ASP A 4 3.93 -3.62 3.46
C ASP A 4 3.82 -2.13 3.13
N PHE A 5 2.70 -1.69 2.55
CA PHE A 5 2.54 -0.30 2.11
C PHE A 5 2.33 0.73 3.22
N GLY A 6 2.04 0.31 4.45
CA GLY A 6 1.67 1.20 5.56
C GLY A 6 2.45 1.02 6.88
N ASN A 7 3.21 -0.06 7.06
CA ASN A 7 3.90 -0.39 8.32
C ASN A 7 5.24 0.36 8.47
N PHE A 8 5.17 1.68 8.49
CA PHE A 8 6.34 2.57 8.57
C PHE A 8 6.38 3.46 9.81
N CYS A 9 5.50 3.23 10.79
CA CYS A 9 5.62 3.87 12.10
C CYS A 9 6.78 3.22 12.87
N MET A 10 7.83 4.00 13.13
CA MET A 10 9.03 3.59 13.86
C MET A 10 8.84 3.71 15.37
N ASP A 11 7.91 4.56 15.81
CA ASP A 11 7.54 4.73 17.21
C ASP A 11 6.02 4.87 17.34
N TRP A 12 5.35 3.74 17.63
CA TRP A 12 3.90 3.67 17.80
C TRP A 12 3.38 4.52 18.97
N SER A 13 4.22 4.83 19.96
CA SER A 13 3.82 5.73 21.06
C SER A 13 3.67 7.19 20.60
N ARG A 14 4.29 7.53 19.46
CA ARG A 14 4.31 8.86 18.85
C ARG A 14 3.63 8.88 17.49
N GLN A 15 2.75 7.94 17.18
CA GLN A 15 2.14 7.81 15.84
C GLN A 15 1.41 9.08 15.33
N ALA A 16 1.04 10.00 16.22
CA ALA A 16 0.44 11.29 15.85
C ALA A 16 1.48 12.32 15.34
N GLU A 17 2.77 12.06 15.56
CA GLU A 17 3.87 12.93 15.19
C GLU A 17 4.49 12.50 13.84
N PRO A 18 4.70 13.42 12.89
CA PRO A 18 5.23 13.05 11.57
C PRO A 18 6.61 12.38 11.59
N ASP A 19 7.47 12.73 12.55
CA ASP A 19 8.83 12.17 12.67
C ASP A 19 8.87 10.77 13.28
N ALA A 20 7.74 10.27 13.79
CA ALA A 20 7.58 8.86 14.16
C ALA A 20 7.46 7.93 12.95
N TRP A 21 7.29 8.48 11.74
CA TRP A 21 7.07 7.71 10.51
C TRP A 21 8.28 7.77 9.58
N TYR A 22 8.69 6.61 9.08
CA TYR A 22 9.60 6.51 7.97
C TYR A 22 8.88 6.77 6.65
N ASP A 23 9.60 7.24 5.63
CA ASP A 23 9.05 7.38 4.29
C ASP A 23 8.74 5.99 3.73
N ARG A 24 7.44 5.69 3.58
CA ARG A 24 6.95 4.40 3.07
C ARG A 24 7.46 4.06 1.68
N TYR A 25 7.59 5.04 0.80
CA TYR A 25 7.99 4.80 -0.59
C TYR A 25 9.46 4.40 -0.64
N LYS A 26 10.29 5.15 0.10
CA LYS A 26 11.71 4.82 0.28
C LYS A 26 11.88 3.45 0.95
N GLY A 27 11.12 3.18 2.00
CA GLY A 27 11.21 1.91 2.71
C GLY A 27 10.77 0.71 1.87
N VAL A 28 9.71 0.83 1.07
CA VAL A 28 9.34 -0.22 0.11
C VAL A 28 10.44 -0.41 -0.93
N GLU A 29 10.94 0.66 -1.55
CA GLU A 29 12.04 0.61 -2.53
C GLU A 29 13.28 -0.11 -1.97
N GLU A 30 13.70 0.23 -0.75
CA GLU A 30 14.83 -0.41 -0.05
C GLU A 30 14.61 -1.91 0.23
N MET A 31 13.35 -2.32 0.43
CA MET A 31 13.00 -3.72 0.69
C MET A 31 12.77 -4.56 -0.57
N MET A 32 12.47 -3.94 -1.71
CA MET A 32 12.10 -4.64 -2.95
C MET A 32 13.14 -5.65 -3.44
N PRO A 33 14.48 -5.41 -3.38
CA PRO A 33 15.47 -6.40 -3.80
C PRO A 33 15.39 -7.74 -3.07
N PHE A 34 14.76 -7.76 -1.89
CA PHE A 34 14.61 -8.95 -1.05
C PHE A 34 13.17 -9.48 -1.04
N ALA A 35 12.24 -8.83 -1.74
CA ALA A 35 10.81 -9.13 -1.68
C ALA A 35 10.49 -10.52 -2.25
N LYS A 36 9.60 -11.25 -1.57
CA LYS A 36 9.02 -12.53 -2.04
C LYS A 36 7.51 -12.43 -2.24
N ALA A 37 6.87 -11.51 -1.53
CA ALA A 37 5.47 -11.14 -1.60
C ALA A 37 5.35 -9.63 -1.31
N VAL A 38 4.21 -9.01 -1.63
CA VAL A 38 3.90 -7.61 -1.32
C VAL A 38 2.54 -7.54 -0.62
N SER A 39 2.43 -6.76 0.46
CA SER A 39 1.15 -6.47 1.13
C SER A 39 0.65 -5.07 0.78
N ALA A 40 -0.53 -5.02 0.16
CA ALA A 40 -1.25 -3.80 -0.17
C ALA A 40 -2.14 -3.37 0.99
N LYS A 41 -1.52 -2.87 2.05
CA LYS A 41 -2.21 -2.32 3.21
C LYS A 41 -3.01 -1.05 2.89
N SER A 42 -4.28 -1.07 3.28
CA SER A 42 -5.26 0.02 3.11
C SER A 42 -6.09 0.26 4.38
N HIS A 43 -6.59 1.48 4.56
CA HIS A 43 -7.43 1.84 5.71
C HIS A 43 -8.67 2.65 5.34
N GLN A 44 -8.51 3.62 4.43
CA GLN A 44 -9.56 4.57 4.12
C GLN A 44 -9.48 4.96 2.65
N PHE A 45 -10.64 5.13 2.02
CA PHE A 45 -10.76 5.51 0.62
C PHE A 45 -11.48 6.85 0.49
N ASP A 46 -11.04 7.68 -0.45
CA ASP A 46 -11.74 8.92 -0.80
C ASP A 46 -12.96 8.67 -1.70
N GLY A 47 -13.65 9.74 -2.10
CA GLY A 47 -14.83 9.65 -2.96
C GLY A 47 -14.56 9.10 -4.37
N ASP A 48 -13.30 9.11 -4.80
CA ASP A 48 -12.85 8.57 -6.09
C ASP A 48 -12.31 7.14 -5.96
N GLY A 49 -12.22 6.61 -4.74
CA GLY A 49 -11.77 5.25 -4.45
C GLY A 49 -10.26 5.11 -4.24
N HIS A 50 -9.52 6.22 -4.09
CA HIS A 50 -8.08 6.18 -3.77
C HIS A 50 -7.85 6.00 -2.28
N GLU A 51 -6.79 5.28 -1.90
CA GLU A 51 -6.39 5.17 -0.50
C GLU A 51 -5.83 6.50 0.00
N VAL A 52 -6.35 7.01 1.12
CA VAL A 52 -6.10 8.40 1.56
C VAL A 52 -4.66 8.60 2.07
N ARG A 53 -3.99 7.56 2.54
CA ARG A 53 -2.67 7.64 3.19
C ARG A 53 -1.54 7.23 2.25
N THR A 54 -1.85 6.52 1.17
CA THR A 54 -0.90 5.87 0.26
C THR A 54 -1.31 6.15 -1.16
N ASP A 55 -0.42 6.79 -1.92
CA ASP A 55 -0.56 6.86 -3.37
C ASP A 55 -0.21 5.47 -3.95
N TYR A 56 -1.26 4.71 -4.30
CA TYR A 56 -1.13 3.36 -4.84
C TYR A 56 -0.52 3.34 -6.25
N GLU A 57 -0.71 4.39 -7.07
CA GLU A 57 -0.09 4.48 -8.38
C GLU A 57 1.44 4.59 -8.25
N ARG A 58 1.89 5.52 -7.40
CA ARG A 58 3.32 5.66 -7.07
C ARG A 58 3.88 4.39 -6.45
N MET A 59 3.16 3.79 -5.52
CA MET A 59 3.64 2.59 -4.81
C MET A 59 3.78 1.39 -5.75
N LEU A 60 2.79 1.15 -6.62
CA LEU A 60 2.85 0.03 -7.57
C LEU A 60 3.91 0.25 -8.66
N ARG A 61 4.20 1.50 -9.06
CA ARG A 61 5.37 1.78 -9.92
C ARG A 61 6.67 1.35 -9.27
N ILE A 62 6.90 1.69 -7.99
CA ILE A 62 8.11 1.23 -7.26
C ILE A 62 8.22 -0.30 -7.26
N VAL A 63 7.10 -0.99 -7.04
CA VAL A 63 7.06 -2.46 -7.04
C VAL A 63 7.42 -3.02 -8.43
N LEU A 64 6.84 -2.46 -9.50
CA LEU A 64 7.06 -2.90 -10.88
C LEU A 64 8.47 -2.56 -11.39
N ASP A 65 8.98 -1.38 -11.07
CA ASP A 65 10.32 -0.92 -11.46
C ASP A 65 11.42 -1.78 -10.82
N ALA A 66 11.15 -2.37 -9.65
CA ALA A 66 12.00 -3.38 -9.03
C ALA A 66 11.91 -4.78 -9.68
N GLY A 67 11.11 -4.95 -10.73
CA GLY A 67 10.93 -6.20 -11.47
C GLY A 67 10.01 -7.22 -10.80
N TYR A 68 9.20 -6.80 -9.81
CA TYR A 68 8.27 -7.71 -9.13
C TYR A 68 6.96 -7.84 -9.91
N HIS A 69 6.67 -9.07 -10.37
CA HIS A 69 5.43 -9.42 -11.08
C HIS A 69 4.66 -10.56 -10.40
N GLY A 70 4.92 -10.78 -9.10
CA GLY A 70 4.23 -11.79 -8.30
C GLY A 70 2.87 -11.31 -7.78
N TYR A 71 2.35 -11.99 -6.76
CA TYR A 71 1.09 -11.63 -6.13
C TYR A 71 1.22 -10.45 -5.18
N VAL A 72 0.21 -9.56 -5.22
CA VAL A 72 0.00 -8.50 -4.24
C VAL A 72 -1.17 -8.91 -3.36
N GLY A 73 -0.93 -9.12 -2.07
CA GLY A 73 -1.94 -9.49 -1.08
C GLY A 73 -2.71 -8.27 -0.59
N ILE A 74 -4.04 -8.37 -0.50
CA ILE A 74 -4.87 -7.32 0.07
C ILE A 74 -4.85 -7.43 1.59
N GLU A 75 -4.57 -6.31 2.27
CA GLU A 75 -4.65 -6.18 3.72
C GLU A 75 -5.44 -4.91 4.03
N TYR A 76 -6.64 -5.06 4.59
CA TYR A 76 -7.47 -3.93 4.99
C TYR A 76 -7.53 -3.88 6.51
N GLU A 77 -7.08 -2.77 7.08
CA GLU A 77 -7.06 -2.50 8.53
C GLU A 77 -7.85 -1.22 8.87
N GLY A 78 -8.80 -0.86 8.01
CA GLY A 78 -9.66 0.30 8.19
C GLY A 78 -10.86 0.04 9.09
N ASN A 79 -11.45 1.13 9.60
CA ASN A 79 -12.60 1.07 10.51
C ASN A 79 -13.86 1.73 9.91
N GLU A 80 -13.79 2.33 8.72
CA GLU A 80 -14.93 3.03 8.10
C GLU A 80 -15.85 2.11 7.29
N HIS A 81 -15.28 1.06 6.69
CA HIS A 81 -16.01 0.00 5.99
C HIS A 81 -15.92 -1.32 6.74
N SER A 82 -16.87 -2.23 6.49
CA SER A 82 -16.72 -3.63 6.90
C SER A 82 -15.48 -4.25 6.24
N GLU A 83 -14.94 -5.32 6.84
CA GLU A 83 -13.77 -6.02 6.30
C GLU A 83 -13.97 -6.43 4.83
N HIS A 84 -15.14 -6.98 4.50
CA HIS A 84 -15.46 -7.39 3.14
C HIS A 84 -15.50 -6.20 2.16
N GLU A 85 -16.14 -5.09 2.55
CA GLU A 85 -16.20 -3.89 1.72
C GLU A 85 -14.82 -3.27 1.52
N GLY A 86 -14.01 -3.22 2.58
CA GLY A 86 -12.63 -2.76 2.53
C GLY A 86 -11.78 -3.61 1.58
N ILE A 87 -11.84 -4.94 1.69
CA ILE A 87 -11.15 -5.86 0.78
C ILE A 87 -11.57 -5.64 -0.68
N VAL A 88 -12.87 -5.49 -0.94
CA VAL A 88 -13.39 -5.22 -2.29
C VAL A 88 -12.93 -3.86 -2.80
N ALA A 89 -12.87 -2.84 -1.95
CA ALA A 89 -12.36 -1.52 -2.32
C ALA A 89 -10.88 -1.56 -2.67
N THR A 90 -10.04 -2.21 -1.85
CA THR A 90 -8.61 -2.39 -2.15
C THR A 90 -8.41 -3.17 -3.46
N LYS A 91 -9.21 -4.20 -3.72
CA LYS A 91 -9.17 -4.95 -4.98
C LYS A 91 -9.45 -4.04 -6.18
N ARG A 92 -10.50 -3.22 -6.11
CA ARG A 92 -10.87 -2.28 -7.18
C ARG A 92 -9.78 -1.25 -7.42
N LEU A 93 -9.17 -0.71 -6.36
CA LEU A 93 -8.04 0.22 -6.46
C LEU A 93 -6.86 -0.43 -7.19
N LEU A 94 -6.46 -1.64 -6.80
CA LEU A 94 -5.37 -2.39 -7.45
C LEU A 94 -5.67 -2.66 -8.94
N GLU A 95 -6.90 -3.04 -9.27
CA GLU A 95 -7.32 -3.29 -10.66
C GLU A 95 -7.31 -1.99 -11.49
N SER A 96 -7.80 -0.89 -10.93
CA SER A 96 -7.81 0.43 -11.58
C SER A 96 -6.40 0.94 -11.86
N VAL A 97 -5.50 0.88 -10.87
CA VAL A 97 -4.11 1.32 -11.05
C VAL A 97 -3.38 0.44 -12.07
N ARG A 98 -3.62 -0.87 -12.06
CA ARG A 98 -3.06 -1.77 -13.07
C ARG A 98 -3.48 -1.36 -14.49
N GLU A 99 -4.75 -1.00 -14.69
CA GLU A 99 -5.24 -0.55 -15.99
C GLU A 99 -4.62 0.78 -16.42
N GLN A 100 -4.43 1.72 -15.48
CA GLN A 100 -3.77 3.00 -15.74
C GLN A 100 -2.28 2.86 -16.12
N ILE A 101 -1.57 1.92 -15.50
CA ILE A 101 -0.13 1.70 -15.77
C ILE A 101 0.10 0.87 -17.04
N ALA A 102 -0.82 -0.04 -17.37
CA ALA A 102 -0.68 -0.92 -18.54
C ALA A 102 -1.11 -0.28 -19.86
N GLY A 103 -1.88 0.81 -19.81
CA GLY A 103 -2.30 1.61 -20.98
C GLY A 103 -1.26 2.63 -21.40
#